data_AF-A0A9D7MMN3-F1
#
_entry.id   AF-A0A9D7MMN3-F1
#
_cell.length_a   1.000
_cell.length_b   1.000
_cell.length_c   1.000
_cell.angle_alpha   90.00
_cell.angle_beta   90.00
_cell.angle_gamma   90.00
#
_symmetry.space_group_name_H-M   'P 1'
#
loop_
_entity.id
_entity.type
_entity.pdbx_description
1 polymer ?
#
loop_
_entity_poly.entity_id
_entity_poly.type
_entity_poly.pdbx_seq_one_letter_code
_entity_poly.pdbx_strand_id
1 'polypeptide(L)'
;MLLSLHRVYFGSANANVKALRTGPSSEFHWPGNIVTASSYLSGKIRKQAILNQSSGNSVMTWSDNRSGSGDIYAQNIKFNGEPGVCTISLKFGIEGFWNSPSQVSDTVTCYLKSSSSPYNTVDVAKTVLNSTAEGNVSFANAASGTYYLVVTHRNSIETWSGTALAIVKGSNTYDFTTSASQAYGNNLVLKGGRYCAYSGDVNQDDS
;
A
#
# COMPACT_ATOMS: atom_id res chain seq x y z
N MET A 1 -2.76 8.05 29.02
CA MET A 1 -2.20 7.12 28.02
C MET A 1 -1.20 7.86 27.17
N LEU A 2 -0.02 7.29 26.91
CA LEU A 2 1.09 7.99 26.25
C LEU A 2 1.64 7.20 25.07
N LEU A 3 2.04 7.92 24.03
CA LEU A 3 2.76 7.41 22.87
C LEU A 3 4.14 8.04 22.88
N SER A 4 5.19 7.22 22.81
CA SER A 4 6.58 7.68 22.89
C SER A 4 7.41 7.16 21.72
N LEU A 5 8.43 7.95 21.37
CA LEU A 5 9.36 7.70 20.27
C LEU A 5 10.77 7.50 20.82
N HIS A 6 11.38 6.37 20.44
CA HIS A 6 12.77 6.07 20.76
C HIS A 6 13.60 5.92 19.48
N ARG A 7 14.88 6.31 19.56
CA ARG A 7 15.84 6.18 18.46
C ARG A 7 16.77 5.04 18.80
N VAL A 8 16.90 4.04 17.93
CA VAL A 8 17.85 2.93 18.13
C VAL A 8 18.97 3.06 17.11
N TYR A 9 20.20 3.15 17.60
CA TYR A 9 21.39 3.37 16.78
C TYR A 9 21.89 2.09 16.11
N PHE A 10 22.32 2.23 14.86
CA PHE A 10 23.04 1.23 14.09
C PHE A 10 24.29 1.92 13.55
N GLY A 11 25.30 2.08 14.41
CA GLY A 11 26.50 2.88 14.16
C GLY A 11 26.43 4.31 14.73
N SER A 12 27.42 5.14 14.40
CA SER A 12 27.63 6.45 15.02
C SER A 12 26.65 7.54 14.57
N ALA A 13 26.15 7.47 13.33
CA ALA A 13 25.31 8.52 12.75
C ALA A 13 23.88 8.07 12.43
N ASN A 14 23.66 6.76 12.24
CA ASN A 14 22.43 6.23 11.66
C ASN A 14 21.58 5.49 12.70
N ALA A 15 20.26 5.63 12.56
CA ALA A 15 19.32 4.98 13.44
C ALA A 15 18.00 4.68 12.74
N ASN A 16 17.20 3.81 13.36
CA ASN A 16 15.80 3.63 13.03
C ASN A 16 14.91 4.39 14.05
N VAL A 17 13.61 4.48 13.75
CA VAL A 17 12.61 5.07 14.66
C VAL A 17 11.74 3.95 15.22
N LYS A 18 11.67 3.87 16.54
CA LYS A 18 10.83 2.93 17.30
C LYS A 18 9.74 3.68 18.04
N ALA A 19 8.60 3.03 18.21
CA ALA A 19 7.46 3.56 18.91
C ALA A 19 6.92 2.56 19.94
N LEU A 20 6.38 3.08 21.03
CA LEU A 20 5.68 2.31 22.06
C LEU A 20 4.48 3.09 22.58
N ARG A 21 3.50 2.35 23.09
CA ARG A 21 2.31 2.89 23.73
C ARG A 21 2.14 2.30 25.12
N THR A 22 2.00 3.17 26.11
CA THR A 22 1.76 2.79 27.50
C THR A 22 0.39 3.22 27.98
N GLY A 23 -0.24 2.36 28.77
CA GLY A 23 -1.44 2.68 29.50
C GLY A 23 -1.16 3.52 30.76
N PRO A 24 -2.22 3.87 31.50
CA PRO A 24 -2.11 4.69 32.70
C PRO A 24 -1.29 4.04 33.83
N SER A 25 -1.07 2.72 33.79
CA SER A 25 -0.28 1.97 34.77
C SER A 25 1.10 1.59 34.23
N SER A 26 1.59 2.29 33.19
CA SER A 26 2.86 2.02 32.51
C SER A 26 2.97 0.65 31.83
N GLU A 27 1.84 -0.03 31.61
CA GLU A 27 1.76 -1.29 30.88
C GLU A 27 1.83 -1.07 29.36
N PHE A 28 2.51 -1.96 28.62
CA PHE A 28 2.59 -1.89 27.16
C PHE A 28 1.28 -2.38 26.52
N HIS A 29 0.78 -1.63 25.53
CA HIS A 29 -0.50 -1.93 24.86
C HIS A 29 -0.35 -2.55 23.47
N TRP A 30 0.86 -2.61 22.92
CA TRP A 30 1.10 -3.15 21.58
C TRP A 30 1.69 -4.56 21.64
N PRO A 31 1.25 -5.49 20.78
CA PRO A 31 1.89 -6.79 20.61
C PRO A 31 3.39 -6.60 20.30
N GLY A 32 4.27 -7.31 21.03
CA GLY A 32 5.72 -7.14 20.88
C GLY A 32 6.31 -5.88 21.53
N ASN A 33 5.51 -5.10 22.28
CA ASN A 33 5.84 -3.92 23.09
C ASN A 33 6.35 -2.68 22.33
N ILE A 34 7.15 -2.86 21.26
CA ILE A 34 7.81 -1.79 20.50
C ILE A 34 7.69 -2.07 19.01
N VAL A 35 7.20 -1.08 18.25
CA VAL A 35 7.03 -1.17 16.80
C VAL A 35 8.03 -0.29 16.06
N THR A 36 8.48 -0.72 14.88
CA THR A 36 9.35 0.10 14.01
C THR A 36 8.50 1.06 13.18
N ALA A 37 8.62 2.36 13.43
CA ALA A 37 7.95 3.40 12.66
C ALA A 37 8.73 3.78 11.39
N SER A 38 10.07 3.68 11.42
CA SER A 38 10.90 3.87 10.22
C SER A 38 12.12 2.97 10.26
N SER A 39 12.29 2.11 9.24
CA SER A 39 13.43 1.19 9.11
C SER A 39 14.64 1.80 8.39
N TYR A 40 14.47 2.94 7.69
CA TYR A 40 15.54 3.58 6.93
C TYR A 40 16.63 4.11 7.87
N LEU A 41 17.88 3.69 7.67
CA LEU A 41 19.01 4.09 8.51
C LEU A 41 19.53 5.47 8.09
N SER A 42 19.23 6.47 8.91
CA SER A 42 19.72 7.84 8.72
C SER A 42 19.82 8.58 10.07
N GLY A 43 20.34 9.80 10.06
CA GLY A 43 20.33 10.71 11.18
C GLY A 43 18.90 11.17 11.51
N LYS A 44 18.40 10.76 12.68
CA LYS A 44 17.10 11.15 13.21
C LYS A 44 17.25 12.18 14.33
N ILE A 45 16.67 13.36 14.16
CA ILE A 45 16.68 14.44 15.17
C ILE A 45 15.25 14.94 15.41
N ARG A 46 14.93 15.49 16.59
CA ARG A 46 13.61 16.06 16.99
C ARG A 46 12.40 15.12 16.78
N LYS A 47 11.80 14.65 17.88
CA LYS A 47 10.71 13.64 17.86
C LYS A 47 9.47 14.21 18.55
N GLN A 48 8.35 14.28 17.84
CA GLN A 48 7.06 14.63 18.43
C GLN A 48 6.01 13.59 17.98
N ALA A 49 5.20 13.12 18.91
CA ALA A 49 4.09 12.22 18.62
C ALA A 49 2.80 12.94 19.04
N ILE A 50 1.84 13.06 18.11
CA ILE A 50 0.53 13.63 18.40
C ILE A 50 -0.47 12.46 18.44
N LEU A 51 -1.10 12.30 19.60
CA LEU A 51 -2.19 11.36 19.82
C LEU A 51 -3.52 12.06 19.50
N ASN A 52 -4.28 11.54 18.54
CA ASN A 52 -5.70 11.88 18.41
C ASN A 52 -6.52 10.76 19.05
N GLN A 53 -7.17 11.06 20.18
CA GLN A 53 -7.85 10.05 21.00
C GLN A 53 -9.23 9.63 20.45
N SER A 54 -9.81 10.35 19.49
CA SER A 54 -11.20 10.11 19.04
C SER A 54 -11.33 9.35 17.71
N SER A 55 -10.25 9.10 16.97
CA SER A 55 -10.31 8.55 15.59
C SER A 55 -9.53 7.26 15.35
N GLY A 56 -9.03 6.58 16.40
CA GLY A 56 -8.38 5.26 16.29
C GLY A 56 -7.01 5.24 15.61
N ASN A 57 -6.52 6.39 15.17
CA ASN A 57 -5.26 6.57 14.45
C ASN A 57 -4.44 7.71 15.09
N SER A 58 -3.12 7.54 15.16
CA SER A 58 -2.18 8.56 15.67
C SER A 58 -1.15 8.88 14.60
N VAL A 59 -0.70 10.13 14.51
CA VAL A 59 0.37 10.52 13.59
C VAL A 59 1.63 10.81 14.40
N MET A 60 2.71 10.12 14.06
CA MET A 60 4.03 10.38 14.60
C MET A 60 4.85 11.18 13.61
N THR A 61 5.60 12.18 14.09
CA THR A 61 6.51 12.97 13.26
C THR A 61 7.94 12.92 13.78
N TRP A 62 8.91 12.90 12.85
CA TRP A 62 10.33 12.99 13.18
C TRP A 62 11.09 13.74 12.09
N SER A 63 12.20 14.41 12.44
CA SER A 63 13.11 14.96 11.42
C SER A 63 14.16 13.92 11.02
N ASP A 64 14.46 13.87 9.74
CA ASP A 64 15.26 12.83 9.11
C ASP A 64 16.11 13.41 7.97
N ASN A 65 17.42 13.17 8.02
CA ASN A 65 18.37 13.71 7.05
C ASN A 65 18.61 12.81 5.83
N ARG A 66 17.74 11.84 5.55
CA ARG A 66 17.89 10.94 4.38
C ARG A 66 17.96 11.68 3.03
N SER A 67 17.46 12.91 2.97
CA SER A 67 17.46 13.81 1.81
C SER A 67 18.49 14.94 1.91
N GLY A 68 19.42 14.89 2.88
CA GLY A 68 20.52 15.86 3.02
C GLY A 68 20.20 17.10 3.87
N SER A 69 18.99 17.67 3.80
CA SER A 69 18.64 18.90 4.54
C SER A 69 17.81 18.67 5.82
N GLY A 70 17.46 17.43 6.17
CA GLY A 70 16.66 17.14 7.36
C GLY A 70 15.20 17.55 7.20
N ASP A 71 14.40 16.72 6.53
CA ASP A 71 12.96 16.98 6.35
C ASP A 71 12.13 16.43 7.52
N ILE A 72 10.89 16.91 7.66
CA ILE A 72 9.90 16.34 8.59
C ILE A 72 9.17 15.20 7.89
N TYR A 73 9.26 14.02 8.48
CA TYR A 73 8.51 12.84 8.05
C TYR A 73 7.39 12.55 9.06
N ALA A 74 6.30 11.99 8.56
CA ALA A 74 5.15 11.60 9.35
C ALA A 74 4.74 10.16 9.03
N GLN A 75 4.26 9.42 10.03
CA GLN A 75 3.70 8.08 9.88
C GLN A 75 2.42 7.98 10.68
N ASN A 76 1.33 7.60 10.01
CA ASN A 76 0.12 7.15 10.70
C ASN A 76 0.42 5.82 11.41
N ILE A 77 -0.06 5.64 12.63
CA ILE A 77 0.05 4.44 13.46
C ILE A 77 -1.35 4.12 13.96
N LYS A 78 -1.82 2.91 13.68
CA LYS A 78 -3.09 2.39 14.17
C LYS A 78 -3.05 2.21 15.68
N PHE A 79 -4.21 2.17 16.33
CA PHE A 79 -4.32 1.93 17.78
C PHE A 79 -3.61 0.67 18.27
N ASN A 80 -3.62 -0.40 17.47
CA ASN A 80 -2.94 -1.67 17.74
C ASN A 80 -1.41 -1.62 17.57
N GLY A 81 -0.86 -0.48 17.15
CA GLY A 81 0.57 -0.25 16.99
C GLY A 81 1.12 -0.52 15.61
N GLU A 82 0.32 -1.09 14.72
CA GLU A 82 0.73 -1.27 13.34
C GLU A 82 0.94 0.08 12.65
N PRO A 83 1.99 0.23 11.82
CA PRO A 83 2.07 1.34 10.91
C PRO A 83 0.82 1.40 10.02
N GLY A 84 0.42 2.61 9.65
CA GLY A 84 -0.75 2.89 8.83
C GLY A 84 -0.80 2.05 7.56
N VAL A 85 -1.98 1.94 6.97
CA VAL A 85 -2.17 1.14 5.76
C VAL A 85 -1.33 1.70 4.61
N CYS A 86 -0.89 0.81 3.72
CA CYS A 86 -0.44 1.20 2.39
C CYS A 86 -1.67 1.33 1.51
N THR A 87 -1.98 2.55 1.06
CA THR A 87 -3.08 2.79 0.14
C THR A 87 -2.55 2.95 -1.28
N ILE A 88 -3.15 2.24 -2.23
CA ILE A 88 -2.93 2.42 -3.67
C ILE A 88 -4.21 3.02 -4.25
N SER A 89 -4.08 4.21 -4.84
CA SER A 89 -5.09 4.75 -5.76
C SER A 89 -4.97 3.99 -7.08
N LEU A 90 -5.88 3.04 -7.28
CA LEU A 90 -5.88 2.10 -8.40
C LEU A 90 -6.81 2.62 -9.50
N LYS A 91 -6.35 2.59 -10.75
CA LYS A 91 -7.22 2.63 -11.92
C LYS A 91 -7.14 1.31 -12.67
N PHE A 92 -8.29 0.65 -12.85
CA PHE A 92 -8.35 -0.68 -13.45
C PHE A 92 -9.62 -0.84 -14.28
N GLY A 93 -9.46 -0.85 -15.61
CA GLY A 93 -10.55 -1.10 -16.55
C GLY A 93 -10.86 -2.59 -16.62
N ILE A 94 -12.13 -2.98 -16.60
CA ILE A 94 -12.59 -4.35 -16.82
C ILE A 94 -13.33 -4.38 -18.16
N GLU A 95 -12.81 -5.12 -19.13
CA GLU A 95 -13.31 -5.08 -20.52
C GLU A 95 -14.81 -5.34 -20.59
N GLY A 96 -15.30 -6.40 -19.92
CA GLY A 96 -16.72 -6.75 -19.94
C GLY A 96 -17.64 -5.70 -19.31
N PHE A 97 -17.11 -4.83 -18.44
CA PHE A 97 -17.88 -3.84 -17.69
C PHE A 97 -17.66 -2.41 -18.18
N TRP A 98 -16.69 -2.20 -19.07
CA TRP A 98 -16.38 -0.90 -19.65
C TRP A 98 -17.29 -0.59 -20.84
N ASN A 99 -18.07 0.48 -20.69
CA ASN A 99 -19.06 0.96 -21.66
C ASN A 99 -18.78 2.39 -22.17
N SER A 100 -17.59 2.95 -21.91
CA SER A 100 -17.09 4.26 -22.39
C SER A 100 -18.06 5.44 -22.29
N PRO A 101 -17.88 6.41 -21.37
CA PRO A 101 -16.73 6.61 -20.48
C PRO A 101 -16.91 5.96 -19.10
N SER A 102 -17.90 5.07 -18.95
CA SER A 102 -18.29 4.52 -17.66
C SER A 102 -17.96 3.03 -17.53
N GLN A 103 -17.60 2.63 -16.31
CA GLN A 103 -17.51 1.25 -15.87
C GLN A 103 -18.68 0.90 -14.96
N VAL A 104 -19.18 -0.34 -15.02
CA VAL A 104 -20.05 -0.87 -13.97
C VAL A 104 -19.24 -1.03 -12.68
N SER A 105 -19.65 -0.36 -11.61
CA SER A 105 -18.96 -0.44 -10.31
C SER A 105 -18.98 -1.86 -9.76
N ASP A 106 -17.82 -2.37 -9.35
CA ASP A 106 -17.71 -3.72 -8.82
C ASP A 106 -16.45 -3.90 -7.94
N THR A 107 -16.39 -5.00 -7.21
CA THR A 107 -15.32 -5.33 -6.28
C THR A 107 -14.19 -6.08 -6.97
N VAL A 108 -12.95 -5.61 -6.79
CA VAL A 108 -11.73 -6.33 -7.17
C VAL A 108 -10.96 -6.77 -5.93
N THR A 109 -10.23 -7.89 -6.05
CA THR A 109 -9.27 -8.34 -5.04
C THR A 109 -7.87 -8.06 -5.54
N CYS A 110 -7.09 -7.33 -4.74
CA CYS A 110 -5.74 -6.92 -5.07
C CYS A 110 -4.75 -7.62 -4.13
N TYR A 111 -3.63 -8.07 -4.69
CA TYR A 111 -2.54 -8.70 -3.96
C TYR A 111 -1.26 -7.91 -4.17
N LEU A 112 -0.46 -7.80 -3.11
CA LEU A 112 0.95 -7.47 -3.22
C LEU A 112 1.76 -8.77 -3.17
N LYS A 113 2.53 -9.04 -4.23
CA LYS A 113 3.43 -10.19 -4.32
C LYS A 113 4.88 -9.75 -4.24
N SER A 114 5.75 -10.60 -3.67
CA SER A 114 7.20 -10.36 -3.63
C SER A 114 7.74 -10.01 -5.01
N SER A 115 8.77 -9.17 -5.11
CA SER A 115 9.43 -8.85 -6.39
C SER A 115 10.37 -9.95 -6.90
N SER A 116 10.64 -10.96 -6.06
CA SER A 116 11.49 -12.10 -6.39
C SER A 116 10.73 -13.42 -6.28
N SER A 117 11.14 -14.39 -7.12
CA SER A 117 10.67 -15.78 -7.06
C SER A 117 10.86 -16.33 -5.63
N PRO A 118 9.86 -17.01 -5.04
CA PRO A 118 8.65 -17.57 -5.67
C PRO A 118 7.42 -16.64 -5.72
N TYR A 119 7.60 -15.31 -5.67
CA TYR A 119 6.52 -14.31 -5.79
C TYR A 119 5.38 -14.50 -4.78
N ASN A 120 5.74 -14.88 -3.55
CA ASN A 120 4.78 -15.10 -2.46
C ASN A 120 3.88 -13.88 -2.23
N THR A 121 2.61 -14.12 -1.89
CA THR A 121 1.69 -13.07 -1.46
C THR A 121 2.13 -12.49 -0.13
N VAL A 122 2.36 -11.18 -0.11
CA VAL A 122 2.77 -10.40 1.07
C VAL A 122 1.54 -9.82 1.78
N ASP A 123 0.57 -9.32 1.02
CA ASP A 123 -0.67 -8.78 1.57
C ASP A 123 -1.80 -8.84 0.54
N VAL A 124 -3.04 -8.77 1.02
CA VAL A 124 -4.26 -8.83 0.21
C VAL A 124 -5.28 -7.82 0.71
N ALA A 125 -5.96 -7.16 -0.23
CA ALA A 125 -7.02 -6.21 0.08
C ALA A 125 -8.08 -6.20 -1.01
N LYS A 126 -9.33 -5.87 -0.64
CA LYS A 126 -10.44 -5.68 -1.59
C LYS A 126 -10.77 -4.21 -1.70
N THR A 127 -11.21 -3.78 -2.88
CA THR A 127 -11.78 -2.44 -3.08
C THR A 127 -12.89 -2.48 -4.12
N VAL A 128 -13.77 -1.48 -4.08
CA VAL A 128 -14.79 -1.27 -5.11
C VAL A 128 -14.24 -0.24 -6.10
N LEU A 129 -14.27 -0.59 -7.38
CA LEU A 129 -14.01 0.34 -8.47
C LEU A 129 -15.30 1.12 -8.76
N ASN A 130 -15.18 2.43 -8.92
CA ASN A 130 -16.28 3.32 -9.25
C ASN A 130 -16.56 3.35 -10.77
N SER A 131 -17.48 4.22 -11.19
CA SER A 131 -17.83 4.40 -12.60
C SER A 131 -16.70 4.96 -13.48
N THR A 132 -15.66 5.55 -12.90
CA THR A 132 -14.46 5.99 -13.61
C THR A 132 -13.35 4.94 -13.61
N ALA A 133 -13.64 3.71 -13.16
CA ALA A 133 -12.70 2.60 -13.02
C ALA A 133 -11.61 2.84 -11.96
N GLU A 134 -11.90 3.67 -10.95
CA GLU A 134 -10.97 4.05 -9.89
C GLU A 134 -11.40 3.47 -8.54
N GLY A 135 -10.44 3.09 -7.70
CA GLY A 135 -10.69 2.62 -6.34
C GLY A 135 -9.47 2.76 -5.44
N ASN A 136 -9.68 2.83 -4.13
CA ASN A 136 -8.60 2.92 -3.14
C ASN A 136 -8.42 1.55 -2.47
N VAL A 137 -7.26 0.93 -2.70
CA VAL A 137 -6.90 -0.36 -2.12
C VAL A 137 -6.05 -0.12 -0.89
N SER A 138 -6.45 -0.60 0.29
CA SER A 138 -5.69 -0.42 1.54
C SER A 138 -5.13 -1.74 2.07
N PHE A 139 -3.82 -1.92 1.92
CA PHE A 139 -3.03 -3.04 2.43
C PHE A 139 -2.62 -2.79 3.89
N ALA A 140 -3.11 -3.63 4.80
CA ALA A 140 -2.95 -3.43 6.23
C ALA A 140 -1.54 -3.77 6.74
N ASN A 141 -0.92 -4.79 6.14
CA ASN A 141 0.28 -5.46 6.64
C ASN A 141 1.52 -5.18 5.78
N ALA A 142 1.33 -4.77 4.53
CA ALA A 142 2.44 -4.49 3.61
C ALA A 142 3.38 -3.40 4.14
N ALA A 143 4.67 -3.73 4.31
CA ALA A 143 5.73 -2.76 4.60
C ALA A 143 6.16 -2.02 3.34
N SER A 144 6.82 -0.86 3.48
CA SER A 144 7.44 -0.21 2.32
C SER A 144 8.48 -1.13 1.68
N GLY A 145 8.44 -1.29 0.36
CA GLY A 145 9.26 -2.24 -0.37
C GLY A 145 8.88 -2.29 -1.85
N THR A 146 9.48 -3.20 -2.60
CA THR A 146 9.20 -3.39 -4.02
C THR A 146 8.35 -4.64 -4.23
N TYR A 147 7.19 -4.50 -4.86
CA TYR A 147 6.21 -5.57 -5.02
C TYR A 147 5.55 -5.55 -6.40
N TYR A 148 5.09 -6.70 -6.87
CA TYR A 148 4.12 -6.73 -7.96
C TYR A 148 2.71 -6.49 -7.40
N LEU A 149 1.93 -5.66 -8.08
CA LEU A 149 0.51 -5.50 -7.82
C LEU A 149 -0.26 -6.44 -8.73
N VAL A 150 -1.07 -7.31 -8.16
CA VAL A 150 -1.92 -8.23 -8.91
C VAL A 150 -3.38 -7.89 -8.64
N VAL A 151 -4.18 -7.74 -9.68
CA VAL A 151 -5.61 -7.48 -9.59
C VAL A 151 -6.37 -8.67 -10.16
N THR A 152 -7.35 -9.14 -9.40
CA THR A 152 -8.27 -10.22 -9.80
C THR A 152 -9.71 -9.74 -9.67
N HIS A 153 -10.54 -10.18 -10.59
CA HIS A 153 -11.98 -9.90 -10.63
C HIS A 153 -12.71 -11.16 -11.10
N ARG A 154 -14.01 -11.27 -10.77
CA ARG A 154 -14.83 -12.44 -11.12
C ARG A 154 -14.98 -12.67 -12.63
N ASN A 155 -14.91 -11.60 -13.42
CA ASN A 155 -15.13 -11.60 -14.87
C ASN A 155 -13.91 -11.01 -15.59
N SER A 156 -12.71 -11.05 -15.01
CA SER A 156 -11.49 -10.68 -15.71
C SER A 156 -10.40 -11.70 -15.47
N ILE A 157 -9.46 -11.77 -16.39
CA ILE A 157 -8.22 -12.49 -16.13
C ILE A 157 -7.45 -11.83 -14.97
N GLU A 158 -6.64 -12.63 -14.28
CA GLU A 158 -5.66 -12.11 -13.32
C GLU A 158 -4.65 -11.22 -14.07
N THR A 159 -4.48 -9.98 -13.59
CA THR A 159 -3.60 -9.01 -14.23
C THR A 159 -2.52 -8.54 -13.26
N TRP A 160 -1.26 -8.72 -13.63
CA TRP A 160 -0.10 -8.27 -12.86
C TRP A 160 0.41 -6.93 -13.38
N SER A 161 0.94 -6.09 -12.50
CA SER A 161 1.67 -4.87 -12.89
C SER A 161 2.84 -5.22 -13.81
N GLY A 162 3.06 -4.39 -14.85
CA GLY A 162 4.09 -4.62 -15.87
C GLY A 162 5.51 -4.70 -15.30
N THR A 163 5.74 -3.98 -14.19
CA THR A 163 6.98 -4.00 -13.43
C THR A 163 6.69 -4.08 -11.94
N ALA A 164 7.72 -4.38 -11.15
CA ALA A 164 7.61 -4.31 -9.69
C ALA A 164 7.61 -2.84 -9.25
N LEU A 165 6.66 -2.48 -8.40
CA LEU A 165 6.37 -1.13 -7.94
C LEU A 165 7.05 -0.86 -6.61
N ALA A 166 7.68 0.31 -6.47
CA ALA A 166 8.13 0.80 -5.18
C ALA A 166 6.92 1.30 -4.39
N ILE A 167 6.45 0.49 -3.45
CA ILE A 167 5.31 0.77 -2.59
C ILE A 167 5.82 1.33 -1.27
N VAL A 168 5.24 2.42 -0.82
CA VAL A 168 5.51 3.01 0.49
C VAL A 168 4.27 2.97 1.37
N LYS A 169 4.47 2.94 2.69
CA LYS A 169 3.41 3.26 3.66
C LYS A 169 2.81 4.63 3.35
N GLY A 170 1.49 4.78 3.46
CA GLY A 170 0.78 5.99 3.02
C GLY A 170 0.18 5.84 1.63
N SER A 171 0.33 6.87 0.78
CA SER A 171 -0.32 6.93 -0.53
C SER A 171 0.60 6.54 -1.66
N ASN A 172 0.09 5.69 -2.55
CA ASN A 172 0.70 5.27 -3.81
C ASN A 172 -0.36 5.36 -4.91
N THR A 173 0.05 5.30 -6.17
CA THR A 173 -0.86 5.32 -7.32
C THR A 173 -0.42 4.27 -8.33
N TYR A 174 -1.38 3.57 -8.93
CA TYR A 174 -1.12 2.71 -10.07
C TYR A 174 -2.28 2.73 -11.06
N ASP A 175 -1.96 2.90 -12.34
CA ASP A 175 -2.95 3.09 -13.40
C ASP A 175 -2.68 2.11 -14.54
N PHE A 176 -3.48 1.04 -14.60
CA PHE A 176 -3.41 0.04 -15.67
C PHE A 176 -3.94 0.57 -17.02
N THR A 177 -4.62 1.72 -17.02
CA THR A 177 -5.49 2.11 -18.13
C THR A 177 -4.81 2.95 -19.21
N THR A 178 -3.52 3.26 -19.01
CA THR A 178 -2.73 4.17 -19.86
C THR A 178 -2.04 3.51 -21.04
N SER A 179 -1.55 2.27 -20.88
CA SER A 179 -0.89 1.50 -21.93
C SER A 179 -0.98 0.00 -21.65
N ALA A 180 -0.87 -0.84 -22.69
CA ALA A 180 -0.79 -2.30 -22.51
C ALA A 180 0.40 -2.71 -21.62
N SER A 181 1.51 -1.98 -21.69
CA SER A 181 2.72 -2.21 -20.88
C SER A 181 2.56 -1.99 -19.39
N GLN A 182 1.42 -1.44 -18.93
CA GLN A 182 1.09 -1.43 -17.51
C GLN A 182 0.74 -2.82 -16.99
N ALA A 183 0.45 -3.79 -17.85
CA ALA A 183 0.33 -5.18 -17.44
C ALA A 183 1.55 -5.99 -17.86
N TYR A 184 1.90 -6.98 -17.04
CA TYR A 184 2.89 -7.97 -17.41
C TYR A 184 2.46 -8.68 -18.70
N GLY A 185 3.40 -8.84 -19.63
CA GLY A 185 3.12 -9.46 -20.92
C GLY A 185 2.23 -8.64 -21.86
N ASN A 186 2.02 -7.34 -21.59
CA ASN A 186 1.10 -6.47 -22.35
C ASN A 186 -0.35 -6.98 -22.37
N ASN A 187 -0.79 -7.64 -21.29
CA ASN A 187 -2.04 -8.38 -21.23
C ASN A 187 -3.26 -7.50 -20.95
N LEU A 188 -3.45 -6.44 -21.75
CA LEU A 188 -4.58 -5.50 -21.68
C LEU A 188 -5.09 -5.17 -23.09
N VAL A 189 -6.39 -4.94 -23.23
CA VAL A 189 -7.04 -4.55 -24.48
C VAL A 189 -7.47 -3.09 -24.45
N LEU A 190 -7.26 -2.38 -25.56
CA LEU A 190 -7.77 -1.02 -25.73
C LEU A 190 -9.26 -1.08 -26.11
N LYS A 191 -10.15 -0.59 -25.25
CA LYS A 191 -11.60 -0.50 -25.49
C LYS A 191 -12.10 0.89 -25.15
N GLY A 192 -12.75 1.57 -26.09
CA GLY A 192 -13.33 2.90 -25.85
C GLY A 192 -12.34 3.92 -25.29
N GLY A 193 -11.12 3.98 -25.85
CA GLY A 193 -10.07 4.92 -25.44
C GLY A 193 -9.34 4.59 -24.14
N ARG A 194 -9.56 3.41 -23.56
CA ARG A 194 -8.96 2.99 -22.29
C ARG A 194 -8.46 1.55 -22.33
N TYR A 195 -7.28 1.28 -21.74
CA TYR A 195 -6.81 -0.10 -21.58
C TYR A 195 -7.56 -0.80 -20.44
N CYS A 196 -8.06 -1.99 -20.72
CA CYS A 196 -8.87 -2.80 -19.82
C CYS A 196 -8.28 -4.22 -19.73
N ALA A 197 -8.42 -4.86 -18.58
CA ALA A 197 -8.14 -6.28 -18.42
C ALA A 197 -9.16 -7.08 -19.22
N TYR A 198 -8.66 -8.09 -19.93
CA TYR A 198 -9.48 -9.01 -20.71
C TYR A 198 -10.56 -9.62 -19.84
N SER A 199 -11.78 -9.64 -20.35
CA SER A 199 -12.90 -10.29 -19.68
C SER A 199 -12.64 -11.78 -19.61
N GLY A 200 -12.80 -12.36 -18.43
CA GLY A 200 -12.73 -13.80 -18.19
C GLY A 200 -14.04 -14.47 -18.60
N ASP A 201 -14.34 -14.45 -19.90
CA ASP A 201 -15.13 -15.48 -20.59
C ASP A 201 -14.89 -15.34 -22.11
N VAL A 202 -14.00 -16.17 -22.63
CA VAL A 202 -13.84 -16.44 -24.07
C VAL A 202 -14.14 -17.93 -24.17
N ASN A 203 -15.42 -18.26 -24.31
CA ASN A 203 -16.00 -19.61 -24.44
C ASN A 203 -15.30 -20.74 -23.65
N GLN A 204 -15.94 -21.20 -22.58
CA GLN A 204 -15.70 -22.52 -21.94
C GLN A 204 -15.99 -23.72 -22.88
N ASP A 205 -15.59 -23.65 -24.15
CA ASP A 205 -15.52 -24.82 -25.01
C ASP A 205 -14.15 -25.48 -24.77
N ASP A 206 -14.03 -26.12 -23.60
CA ASP A 206 -13.12 -27.27 -23.47
C ASP A 206 -13.60 -28.31 -24.50
N SER A 207 -12.91 -28.37 -25.63
CA SER A 207 -13.03 -29.46 -26.60
C SER A 207 -12.14 -30.63 -26.21
#